data_AF-A0AAU8HV75-F1
#
_entry.id   AF-A0AAU8HV75-F1
#
_cell.length_a   1.000
_cell.length_b   1.000
_cell.length_c   1.000
_cell.angle_alpha   90.00
_cell.angle_beta   90.00
_cell.angle_gamma   90.00
#
_symmetry.space_group_name_H-M   'P 1'
#
loop_
_entity.id
_entity.type
_entity.pdbx_description
1 polymer ?
#
loop_
_entity_poly.entity_id
_entity_poly.type
_entity_poly.pdbx_seq_one_letter_code
_entity_poly.pdbx_strand_id
1 'polypeptide(L)'
;MKKISKMFFVLLLTLTLSFAAVGCSEAESTSLAGQYVGYSWRGEASGVAFEDADRYIETILELDEDGIITDAKMRFFRNIDGYWTTRQAGNAFVDVDFSVDPTFATPDGDDYTPGQSMFTIHTADMMSFYATAVDSNGDVALAIVDPMTRYQFEAKLPADFNFSQTVEEGLSVGSGNFVPTSRTGGSHPAEFEDYDENTIFDIHGMWSHVVNDKGELEGVDNSSTVQEFVEALGVEFVDGKPQAQEAEYGYFGLGGWDGNYRAIEEYLVGQDATELTSLVDWSNSRYEPAINEDNEFGADVPSGATRTAQDSVDTITGATVRMSRESTSFQRALENAGIIDESDIIIGRF
;
A
#
# COMPACT_ATOMS: atom_id res chain seq x y z
N MET A 1 -82.96 18.05 -11.89
CA MET A 1 -81.79 17.56 -12.67
C MET A 1 -80.58 18.49 -12.74
N LYS A 2 -80.69 19.84 -12.57
CA LYS A 2 -79.52 20.75 -12.69
C LYS A 2 -78.50 20.75 -11.53
N LYS A 3 -78.82 20.20 -10.35
CA LYS A 3 -77.89 20.18 -9.18
C LYS A 3 -76.90 19.01 -9.17
N ILE A 4 -77.25 17.87 -9.76
CA ILE A 4 -76.40 16.66 -9.78
C ILE A 4 -75.19 16.85 -10.71
N SER A 5 -75.36 17.60 -11.80
CA SER A 5 -74.29 17.89 -12.77
C SER A 5 -73.15 18.75 -12.22
N LYS A 6 -73.43 19.73 -11.35
CA LYS A 6 -72.37 20.56 -10.73
C LYS A 6 -71.54 19.79 -9.71
N MET A 7 -72.17 18.91 -8.95
CA MET A 7 -71.48 18.14 -7.91
C MET A 7 -70.57 17.07 -8.52
N PHE A 8 -71.00 16.46 -9.64
CA PHE A 8 -70.18 15.51 -10.39
C PHE A 8 -68.98 16.17 -11.07
N PHE A 9 -69.14 17.39 -11.59
CA PHE A 9 -68.05 18.13 -12.25
C PHE A 9 -67.00 18.61 -11.23
N VAL A 10 -67.42 19.06 -10.05
CA VAL A 10 -66.50 19.40 -8.95
C VAL A 10 -65.75 18.17 -8.49
N LEU A 11 -66.42 17.02 -8.31
CA LEU A 11 -65.76 15.78 -7.89
C LEU A 11 -64.73 15.30 -8.92
N LEU A 12 -65.05 15.41 -10.21
CA LEU A 12 -64.11 15.06 -11.30
C LEU A 12 -62.91 16.02 -11.32
N LEU A 13 -63.14 17.33 -11.13
CA LEU A 13 -62.06 18.32 -11.10
C LEU A 13 -61.14 18.12 -9.89
N THR A 14 -61.69 17.83 -8.71
CA THR A 14 -60.90 17.52 -7.52
C THR A 14 -60.10 16.24 -7.71
N LEU A 15 -60.70 15.19 -8.29
CA LEU A 15 -60.00 13.93 -8.57
C LEU A 15 -58.85 14.13 -9.58
N THR A 16 -59.06 14.96 -10.60
CA THR A 16 -58.03 15.27 -11.60
C THR A 16 -56.90 16.12 -11.02
N LEU A 17 -57.20 17.06 -10.10
CA LEU A 17 -56.19 17.80 -9.35
C LEU A 17 -55.40 16.89 -8.38
N SER A 18 -56.06 15.89 -7.77
CA SER A 18 -55.39 14.90 -6.91
C SER A 18 -54.40 14.05 -7.70
N PHE A 19 -54.73 13.66 -8.94
CA PHE A 19 -53.81 12.90 -9.80
C PHE A 19 -52.68 13.75 -10.40
N ALA A 20 -52.90 15.05 -10.63
CA ALA A 20 -51.85 15.97 -11.07
C ALA A 20 -50.84 16.30 -9.96
N ALA A 21 -51.26 16.30 -8.69
CA ALA A 21 -50.36 16.54 -7.55
C ALA A 21 -49.48 15.33 -7.19
N VAL A 22 -49.89 14.10 -7.53
CA VAL A 22 -49.09 12.88 -7.31
C VAL A 22 -48.12 12.60 -8.47
N GLY A 23 -48.33 13.22 -9.64
CA GLY A 23 -47.45 13.09 -10.82
C GLY A 23 -46.32 14.12 -10.91
N CYS A 24 -46.20 15.03 -9.94
CA CYS A 24 -45.18 16.09 -9.88
C CYS A 24 -44.48 16.15 -8.51
N SER A 25 -44.25 15.01 -7.87
CA SER A 25 -43.01 14.89 -7.11
C SER A 25 -41.95 14.50 -8.11
N GLU A 26 -41.22 15.49 -8.65
CA GLU A 26 -39.82 15.22 -9.02
C GLU A 26 -39.25 14.50 -7.79
N ALA A 27 -38.81 13.26 -7.97
CA ALA A 27 -37.93 12.68 -6.96
C ALA A 27 -36.84 13.72 -6.79
N GLU A 28 -36.72 14.32 -5.60
CA GLU A 28 -35.50 15.02 -5.25
C GLU A 28 -34.42 13.97 -5.49
N SER A 29 -33.68 14.10 -6.60
CA SER A 29 -32.46 13.34 -6.74
C SER A 29 -31.61 13.87 -5.61
N THR A 30 -31.58 13.11 -4.51
CA THR A 30 -30.68 13.39 -3.39
C THR A 30 -29.30 13.34 -3.99
N SER A 31 -28.78 14.53 -4.28
CA SER A 31 -27.43 14.71 -4.81
C SER A 31 -26.47 13.97 -3.90
N LEU A 32 -25.64 13.12 -4.50
CA LEU A 32 -24.56 12.43 -3.78
C LEU A 32 -23.33 13.32 -3.62
N ALA A 33 -23.36 14.55 -4.13
CA ALA A 33 -22.23 15.45 -4.07
C ALA A 33 -21.81 15.76 -2.63
N GLY A 34 -20.54 15.54 -2.32
CA GLY A 34 -20.02 15.77 -0.99
C GLY A 34 -18.68 15.11 -0.73
N GLN A 35 -18.14 15.38 0.44
CA GLN A 35 -16.94 14.74 0.96
C GLN A 35 -17.33 13.77 2.08
N TYR A 36 -16.96 12.51 1.94
CA TYR A 36 -17.32 11.44 2.85
C TYR A 36 -16.08 10.74 3.37
N VAL A 37 -16.09 10.40 4.66
CA VAL A 37 -14.92 9.82 5.33
C VAL A 37 -15.33 8.53 6.02
N GLY A 38 -14.63 7.46 5.71
CA GLY A 38 -14.80 6.17 6.38
C GLY A 38 -13.50 5.69 7.02
N TYR A 39 -13.63 4.92 8.09
CA TYR A 39 -12.50 4.46 8.91
C TYR A 39 -12.53 2.95 9.09
N SER A 40 -11.37 2.30 9.18
CA SER A 40 -11.24 0.96 9.74
C SER A 40 -10.06 0.95 10.71
N TRP A 41 -10.12 0.18 11.78
CA TRP A 41 -9.09 0.22 12.82
C TRP A 41 -8.71 -1.15 13.36
N ARG A 42 -7.54 -1.20 13.99
CA ARG A 42 -7.00 -2.45 14.52
C ARG A 42 -7.81 -2.93 15.73
N GLY A 43 -8.27 -4.18 15.68
CA GLY A 43 -9.01 -4.82 16.77
C GLY A 43 -10.53 -4.65 16.67
N GLU A 44 -11.00 -3.99 15.61
CA GLU A 44 -12.42 -3.78 15.33
C GLU A 44 -13.25 -5.07 15.38
N ALA A 45 -12.86 -6.09 14.60
CA ALA A 45 -13.48 -7.43 14.62
C ALA A 45 -13.34 -8.19 15.95
N SER A 46 -12.71 -7.59 16.97
CA SER A 46 -12.62 -8.13 18.32
C SER A 46 -13.26 -7.19 19.35
N GLY A 47 -14.04 -6.20 18.90
CA GLY A 47 -14.78 -5.27 19.74
C GLY A 47 -13.94 -4.16 20.36
N VAL A 48 -12.72 -3.91 19.87
CA VAL A 48 -11.90 -2.77 20.32
C VAL A 48 -12.55 -1.47 19.84
N ALA A 49 -12.71 -0.49 20.73
CA ALA A 49 -13.24 0.83 20.36
C ALA A 49 -12.20 1.63 19.55
N PHE A 50 -12.67 2.53 18.67
CA PHE A 50 -11.77 3.30 17.80
C PHE A 50 -10.77 4.16 18.60
N GLU A 51 -11.20 4.75 19.72
CA GLU A 51 -10.36 5.55 20.61
C GLU A 51 -9.23 4.75 21.29
N ASP A 52 -9.39 3.43 21.38
CA ASP A 52 -8.40 2.51 21.97
C ASP A 52 -7.46 1.91 20.90
N ALA A 53 -7.69 2.22 19.62
CA ALA A 53 -6.87 1.75 18.53
C ALA A 53 -5.53 2.50 18.46
N ASP A 54 -4.45 1.77 18.17
CA ASP A 54 -3.12 2.33 17.90
C ASP A 54 -2.81 2.42 16.40
N ARG A 55 -3.73 1.94 15.56
CA ARG A 55 -3.65 1.98 14.09
C ARG A 55 -5.03 2.07 13.49
N TYR A 56 -5.18 2.90 12.47
CA TYR A 56 -6.38 2.95 11.65
C TYR A 56 -6.04 3.33 10.21
N ILE A 57 -6.97 3.09 9.31
CA ILE A 57 -6.95 3.59 7.95
C ILE A 57 -8.19 4.45 7.74
N GLU A 58 -8.04 5.57 7.05
CA GLU A 58 -9.15 6.40 6.59
C GLU A 58 -9.22 6.39 5.06
N THR A 59 -10.45 6.40 4.53
CA THR A 59 -10.74 6.72 3.13
C THR A 59 -11.56 7.99 3.09
N ILE A 60 -11.16 8.93 2.25
CA ILE A 60 -11.86 10.18 1.97
C ILE A 60 -12.29 10.11 0.50
N LEU A 61 -13.59 10.25 0.22
CA LEU A 61 -14.14 10.32 -1.13
C LEU A 61 -14.77 11.68 -1.37
N GLU A 62 -14.52 12.27 -2.53
CA GLU A 62 -15.28 13.41 -3.04
C GLU A 62 -16.14 12.93 -4.20
N LEU A 63 -17.46 13.05 -4.06
CA LEU A 63 -18.43 12.63 -5.07
C LEU A 63 -19.03 13.85 -5.77
N ASP A 64 -19.42 13.70 -7.04
CA ASP A 64 -20.30 14.64 -7.72
C ASP A 64 -21.79 14.32 -7.49
N GLU A 65 -22.68 15.09 -8.12
CA GLU A 65 -24.14 14.98 -7.93
C GLU A 65 -24.68 13.60 -8.29
N ASP A 66 -24.03 12.91 -9.24
CA ASP A 66 -24.41 11.60 -9.77
C ASP A 66 -23.74 10.44 -9.01
N GLY A 67 -22.85 10.72 -8.05
CA GLY A 67 -22.12 9.70 -7.31
C GLY A 67 -20.83 9.24 -8.00
N ILE A 68 -20.34 9.99 -8.99
CA ILE A 68 -19.03 9.73 -9.58
C ILE A 68 -17.95 10.23 -8.63
N ILE A 69 -16.94 9.39 -8.39
CA ILE A 69 -15.80 9.74 -7.56
C ILE A 69 -14.92 10.74 -8.32
N THR A 70 -14.81 11.95 -7.80
CA THR A 70 -14.00 13.04 -8.38
C THR A 70 -12.64 13.18 -7.72
N ASP A 71 -12.53 12.80 -6.44
CA ASP A 71 -11.28 12.68 -5.69
C ASP A 71 -11.36 11.51 -4.70
N ALA A 72 -10.23 10.87 -4.44
CA ALA A 72 -10.13 9.80 -3.46
C ALA A 72 -8.80 9.90 -2.72
N LYS A 73 -8.82 9.65 -1.41
CA LYS A 73 -7.61 9.61 -0.59
C LYS A 73 -7.67 8.53 0.48
N MET A 74 -6.60 7.77 0.62
CA MET A 74 -6.43 6.73 1.63
C MET A 74 -5.21 7.02 2.50
N ARG A 75 -5.37 6.95 3.82
CA ARG A 75 -4.26 7.20 4.76
C ARG A 75 -4.20 6.16 5.85
N PHE A 76 -3.03 5.55 6.03
CA PHE A 76 -2.79 4.59 7.11
C PHE A 76 -2.06 5.29 8.22
N PHE A 77 -2.67 5.33 9.40
CA PHE A 77 -2.13 5.94 10.59
C PHE A 77 -1.61 4.90 11.58
N ARG A 78 -0.51 5.25 12.25
CA ARG A 78 0.04 4.51 13.37
C ARG A 78 0.34 5.48 14.51
N ASN A 79 -0.02 5.07 15.72
CA ASN A 79 0.41 5.73 16.94
C ASN A 79 1.81 5.21 17.31
N ILE A 80 2.78 6.11 17.36
CA ILE A 80 4.16 5.86 17.79
C ILE A 80 4.44 6.83 18.92
N ASP A 81 4.67 6.29 20.12
CA ASP A 81 4.97 7.06 21.33
C ASP A 81 3.98 8.20 21.63
N GLY A 82 2.69 7.96 21.37
CA GLY A 82 1.61 8.92 21.59
C GLY A 82 1.34 9.87 20.42
N TYR A 83 2.09 9.78 19.34
CA TYR A 83 1.92 10.61 18.14
C TYR A 83 1.37 9.79 16.97
N TRP A 84 0.33 10.32 16.33
CA TRP A 84 -0.18 9.76 15.09
C TRP A 84 0.67 10.20 13.91
N THR A 85 1.17 9.24 13.14
CA THR A 85 1.89 9.48 11.89
C THR A 85 1.33 8.60 10.77
N THR A 86 1.39 9.10 9.54
CA THR A 86 0.98 8.33 8.36
C THR A 86 2.13 7.48 7.84
N ARG A 87 1.85 6.26 7.39
CA ARG A 87 2.84 5.45 6.65
C ARG A 87 3.32 6.15 5.38
N GLN A 88 2.44 6.93 4.76
CA GLN A 88 2.67 7.73 3.57
C GLN A 88 3.49 9.02 3.80
N ALA A 89 3.98 9.26 5.03
CA ALA A 89 4.66 10.53 5.31
C ALA A 89 5.94 10.72 4.48
N GLY A 90 6.55 9.64 3.99
CA GLY A 90 7.73 9.64 3.11
C GLY A 90 9.02 10.17 3.75
N ASN A 91 8.94 10.73 4.95
CA ASN A 91 10.08 11.29 5.66
C ASN A 91 10.85 10.19 6.38
N ALA A 92 12.15 10.13 6.14
CA ALA A 92 13.07 9.30 6.89
C ALA A 92 14.21 10.16 7.45
N PHE A 93 14.69 9.81 8.63
CA PHE A 93 16.03 10.16 9.05
C PHE A 93 16.95 9.00 8.68
N VAL A 94 18.05 9.30 7.99
CA VAL A 94 19.07 8.32 7.59
C VAL A 94 20.43 8.87 8.01
N ASP A 95 21.20 8.04 8.71
CA ASP A 95 22.58 8.28 9.07
C ASP A 95 23.41 7.04 8.73
N VAL A 96 24.67 7.24 8.33
CA VAL A 96 25.54 6.17 7.82
C VAL A 96 26.88 6.17 8.54
N ASP A 97 27.20 5.06 9.20
CA ASP A 97 28.50 4.81 9.84
C ASP A 97 29.39 3.95 8.95
N PHE A 98 30.21 4.60 8.12
CA PHE A 98 31.19 3.95 7.25
C PHE A 98 32.29 3.18 8.00
N SER A 99 32.38 3.28 9.33
CA SER A 99 33.30 2.45 10.12
C SER A 99 32.78 1.04 10.40
N VAL A 100 31.49 0.81 10.17
CA VAL A 100 30.85 -0.51 10.29
C VAL A 100 30.99 -1.26 8.97
N ASP A 101 31.31 -2.55 9.07
CA ASP A 101 31.13 -3.50 7.97
C ASP A 101 29.86 -4.30 8.29
N PRO A 102 28.84 -4.29 7.41
CA PRO A 102 27.57 -4.92 7.72
C PRO A 102 27.75 -6.43 7.92
N THR A 103 27.01 -7.01 8.86
CA THR A 103 27.04 -8.46 9.12
C THR A 103 25.66 -9.06 8.96
N PHE A 104 25.62 -10.34 8.58
CA PHE A 104 24.38 -11.09 8.48
C PHE A 104 23.63 -11.07 9.83
N ALA A 105 22.32 -10.83 9.77
CA ALA A 105 21.41 -11.25 10.82
C ALA A 105 21.40 -12.78 10.91
N THR A 106 20.83 -13.34 11.98
CA THR A 106 20.40 -14.74 11.93
C THR A 106 19.11 -14.86 11.09
N PRO A 107 18.95 -15.96 10.32
CA PRO A 107 17.66 -16.29 9.73
C PRO A 107 16.59 -16.38 10.82
N ASP A 108 15.33 -16.13 10.47
CA ASP A 108 14.25 -16.03 11.47
C ASP A 108 13.97 -17.38 12.16
N GLY A 109 13.65 -17.29 13.45
CA GLY A 109 13.45 -18.42 14.36
C GLY A 109 13.42 -17.92 15.81
N ASP A 110 13.29 -18.83 16.78
CA ASP A 110 13.24 -18.48 18.21
C ASP A 110 14.50 -17.71 18.69
N ASP A 111 15.59 -17.76 17.91
CA ASP A 111 16.90 -17.16 18.21
C ASP A 111 17.28 -16.01 17.24
N TYR A 112 16.31 -15.29 16.66
CA TYR A 112 16.60 -14.13 15.80
C TYR A 112 17.48 -13.09 16.51
N THR A 113 18.55 -12.68 15.83
CA THR A 113 19.48 -11.64 16.27
C THR A 113 19.79 -10.75 15.06
N PRO A 114 19.58 -9.42 15.16
CA PRO A 114 19.98 -8.51 14.10
C PRO A 114 21.50 -8.53 13.93
N GLY A 115 21.95 -8.42 12.68
CA GLY A 115 23.34 -8.16 12.35
C GLY A 115 23.75 -6.72 12.65
N GLN A 116 25.01 -6.40 12.36
CA GLN A 116 25.50 -5.03 12.41
C GLN A 116 25.06 -4.32 11.13
N SER A 117 24.38 -3.19 11.29
CA SER A 117 23.95 -2.30 10.22
C SER A 117 24.87 -1.08 10.19
N MET A 118 25.27 -0.65 9.00
CA MET A 118 25.95 0.63 8.81
C MET A 118 24.95 1.80 8.78
N PHE A 119 23.66 1.52 8.65
CA PHE A 119 22.60 2.52 8.59
C PHE A 119 21.84 2.65 9.92
N THR A 120 21.54 3.88 10.31
CA THR A 120 20.50 4.21 11.28
C THR A 120 19.34 4.86 10.54
N ILE A 121 18.22 4.13 10.40
CA ILE A 121 17.04 4.59 9.66
C ILE A 121 15.85 4.75 10.60
N HIS A 122 15.23 5.93 10.59
CA HIS A 122 13.96 6.18 11.27
C HIS A 122 12.92 6.66 10.26
N THR A 123 11.99 5.77 9.91
CA THR A 123 10.89 6.05 8.99
C THR A 123 9.60 5.38 9.46
N ALA A 124 8.45 5.89 9.01
CA ALA A 124 7.14 5.27 9.25
C ALA A 124 6.93 4.00 8.40
N ASP A 125 7.67 3.84 7.29
CA ASP A 125 7.62 2.69 6.40
C ASP A 125 8.98 2.37 5.78
N MET A 126 9.37 1.11 5.86
CA MET A 126 10.60 0.56 5.30
C MET A 126 10.33 -0.25 4.02
N MET A 127 9.09 -0.48 3.61
CA MET A 127 8.83 -1.31 2.43
C MET A 127 9.35 -0.66 1.15
N SER A 128 10.14 -1.40 0.37
CA SER A 128 10.75 -0.88 -0.85
C SER A 128 11.55 0.39 -0.61
N PHE A 129 12.00 0.60 0.62
CA PHE A 129 12.87 1.71 0.97
C PHE A 129 14.28 1.43 0.46
N TYR A 130 14.95 2.46 -0.04
CA TYR A 130 16.39 2.42 -0.25
C TYR A 130 17.05 3.65 0.36
N ALA A 131 18.33 3.52 0.70
CA ALA A 131 19.20 4.63 1.03
C ALA A 131 20.59 4.40 0.45
N THR A 132 21.23 5.47 -0.01
CA THR A 132 22.59 5.48 -0.53
C THR A 132 23.39 6.61 0.10
N ALA A 133 24.68 6.43 0.28
CA ALA A 133 25.60 7.49 0.67
C ALA A 133 26.99 7.18 0.11
N VAL A 134 27.83 8.20 -0.07
CA VAL A 134 29.22 8.01 -0.48
C VAL A 134 30.13 8.83 0.42
N ASP A 135 31.09 8.18 1.07
CA ASP A 135 32.00 8.86 1.97
C ASP A 135 33.07 9.69 1.21
N SER A 136 33.92 10.40 1.96
CA SER A 136 35.01 11.19 1.38
C SER A 136 36.12 10.37 0.69
N ASN A 137 36.18 9.06 0.92
CA ASN A 137 37.13 8.16 0.28
C ASN A 137 36.57 7.57 -1.02
N GLY A 138 35.27 7.71 -1.27
CA GLY A 138 34.57 7.13 -2.40
C GLY A 138 33.98 5.75 -2.10
N ASP A 139 33.84 5.37 -0.83
CA ASP A 139 33.16 4.14 -0.46
C ASP A 139 31.64 4.39 -0.54
N VAL A 140 30.93 3.51 -1.26
CA VAL A 140 29.47 3.57 -1.41
C VAL A 140 28.82 2.71 -0.34
N ALA A 141 27.89 3.29 0.40
CA ALA A 141 26.97 2.58 1.26
C ALA A 141 25.61 2.48 0.56
N LEU A 142 25.03 1.29 0.55
CA LEU A 142 23.68 1.03 0.05
C LEU A 142 22.90 0.26 1.11
N ALA A 143 21.68 0.69 1.40
CA ALA A 143 20.65 -0.10 2.05
C ALA A 143 19.45 -0.22 1.13
N ILE A 144 18.89 -1.42 1.00
CA ILE A 144 17.65 -1.65 0.25
C ILE A 144 16.80 -2.67 0.99
N VAL A 145 15.51 -2.38 1.14
CA VAL A 145 14.58 -3.25 1.84
C VAL A 145 13.77 -4.02 0.82
N ASP A 146 14.05 -5.32 0.74
CA ASP A 146 13.30 -6.21 -0.14
C ASP A 146 11.85 -6.34 0.33
N PRO A 147 10.86 -6.07 -0.54
CA PRO A 147 9.47 -6.12 -0.13
C PRO A 147 8.95 -7.54 0.16
N MET A 148 9.61 -8.61 -0.31
CA MET A 148 9.14 -9.99 -0.09
C MET A 148 9.63 -10.56 1.24
N THR A 149 10.94 -10.61 1.39
CA THR A 149 11.64 -11.10 2.58
C THR A 149 11.55 -10.10 3.73
N ARG A 150 11.29 -8.81 3.44
CA ARG A 150 11.28 -7.73 4.43
C ARG A 150 12.57 -7.65 5.22
N TYR A 151 13.69 -7.98 4.60
CA TYR A 151 15.01 -7.72 5.16
C TYR A 151 15.58 -6.44 4.57
N GLN A 152 16.28 -5.69 5.41
CA GLN A 152 17.22 -4.67 4.97
C GLN A 152 18.49 -5.38 4.53
N PHE A 153 18.79 -5.28 3.24
CA PHE A 153 20.05 -5.71 2.67
C PHE A 153 20.97 -4.51 2.55
N GLU A 154 22.23 -4.69 2.91
CA GLU A 154 23.23 -3.64 2.89
C GLU A 154 24.44 -4.04 2.06
N ALA A 155 25.02 -3.07 1.36
CA ALA A 155 26.28 -3.21 0.66
C ALA A 155 27.21 -2.06 1.02
N LYS A 156 28.47 -2.40 1.31
CA LYS A 156 29.56 -1.45 1.45
C LYS A 156 30.57 -1.71 0.34
N LEU A 157 30.57 -0.86 -0.67
CA LEU A 157 31.37 -1.02 -1.87
C LEU A 157 32.55 -0.04 -1.81
N PRO A 158 33.80 -0.53 -1.66
CA PRO A 158 34.95 0.36 -1.58
C PRO A 158 35.18 1.13 -2.89
N ALA A 159 35.89 2.25 -2.82
CA ALA A 159 36.17 3.08 -4.00
C ALA A 159 36.89 2.35 -5.16
N ASP A 160 37.57 1.23 -4.89
CA ASP A 160 38.24 0.39 -5.88
C ASP A 160 37.43 -0.85 -6.30
N PHE A 161 36.17 -0.96 -5.86
CA PHE A 161 35.23 -1.99 -6.29
C PHE A 161 35.05 -1.96 -7.82
N ASN A 162 34.88 -3.14 -8.43
CA ASN A 162 34.64 -3.23 -9.86
C ASN A 162 33.18 -2.89 -10.19
N PHE A 163 32.85 -1.60 -10.30
CA PHE A 163 31.50 -1.14 -10.64
C PHE A 163 31.03 -1.52 -12.07
N SER A 164 31.93 -2.00 -12.93
CA SER A 164 31.59 -2.49 -14.27
C SER A 164 31.15 -3.96 -14.33
N GLN A 165 31.28 -4.70 -13.22
CA GLN A 165 30.67 -6.04 -13.14
C GLN A 165 29.15 -5.92 -13.03
N THR A 166 28.47 -6.99 -13.40
CA THR A 166 27.01 -7.03 -13.34
C THR A 166 26.50 -7.11 -11.89
N VAL A 167 25.24 -6.74 -11.66
CA VAL A 167 24.60 -6.89 -10.34
C VAL A 167 24.61 -8.37 -9.91
N GLU A 168 24.33 -9.30 -10.83
CA GLU A 168 24.38 -10.74 -10.56
C GLU A 168 25.75 -11.21 -10.02
N GLU A 169 26.84 -10.71 -10.62
CA GLU A 169 28.21 -11.07 -10.22
C GLU A 169 28.65 -10.36 -8.93
N GLY A 170 28.22 -9.11 -8.74
CA GLY A 170 28.76 -8.22 -7.72
C GLY A 170 27.94 -8.06 -6.45
N LEU A 171 26.62 -8.28 -6.51
CA LEU A 171 25.64 -7.94 -5.48
C LEU A 171 24.61 -9.05 -5.24
N SER A 172 25.06 -10.31 -5.21
CA SER A 172 24.27 -11.42 -4.68
C SER A 172 24.49 -11.61 -3.18
N VAL A 173 23.57 -12.31 -2.50
CA VAL A 173 23.75 -12.65 -1.07
C VAL A 173 25.02 -13.48 -0.86
N GLY A 174 25.26 -14.47 -1.73
CA GLY A 174 26.41 -15.37 -1.66
C GLY A 174 27.74 -14.70 -2.03
N SER A 175 27.72 -13.55 -2.72
CA SER A 175 28.93 -12.74 -2.95
C SER A 175 29.51 -12.16 -1.65
N GLY A 176 28.68 -12.07 -0.60
CA GLY A 176 29.01 -11.41 0.66
C GLY A 176 28.96 -9.88 0.60
N ASN A 177 28.70 -9.28 -0.57
CA ASN A 177 28.57 -7.83 -0.72
C ASN A 177 27.15 -7.34 -0.48
N PHE A 178 26.14 -8.22 -0.49
CA PHE A 178 24.74 -7.87 -0.28
C PHE A 178 24.19 -8.59 0.96
N VAL A 179 24.32 -7.94 2.10
CA VAL A 179 24.23 -8.55 3.43
C VAL A 179 22.87 -8.24 4.08
N PRO A 180 22.04 -9.24 4.39
CA PRO A 180 20.81 -9.03 5.15
C PRO A 180 21.12 -8.74 6.62
N THR A 181 20.98 -7.49 7.05
CA THR A 181 21.41 -7.03 8.40
C THR A 181 20.28 -7.03 9.42
N SER A 182 19.05 -6.76 8.99
CA SER A 182 17.92 -6.67 9.92
C SER A 182 16.59 -6.93 9.27
N ARG A 183 15.67 -7.50 10.05
CA ARG A 183 14.28 -7.71 9.66
C ARG A 183 13.47 -6.45 9.87
N THR A 184 12.68 -6.10 8.86
CA THR A 184 11.72 -4.98 8.88
C THR A 184 10.25 -5.46 8.91
N GLY A 185 9.98 -6.76 8.68
CA GLY A 185 8.64 -7.37 8.79
C GLY A 185 8.54 -8.78 8.17
N GLY A 186 7.32 -9.19 7.78
CA GLY A 186 7.03 -10.22 6.75
C GLY A 186 7.46 -11.68 6.94
N SER A 187 7.31 -12.41 5.83
CA SER A 187 7.85 -13.75 5.57
C SER A 187 9.37 -13.70 5.49
N HIS A 188 10.03 -14.78 5.88
CA HIS A 188 11.46 -14.83 6.07
C HIS A 188 12.04 -16.12 5.46
N PRO A 189 13.32 -16.12 5.06
CA PRO A 189 14.01 -17.36 4.75
C PRO A 189 14.09 -18.27 5.98
N ALA A 190 14.24 -19.57 5.73
CA ALA A 190 14.71 -20.50 6.75
C ALA A 190 16.23 -20.39 6.93
N GLU A 191 16.96 -20.22 5.83
CA GLU A 191 18.43 -20.10 5.78
C GLU A 191 18.78 -19.03 4.72
N PHE A 192 19.85 -18.25 4.91
CA PHE A 192 20.24 -17.23 3.92
C PHE A 192 20.93 -17.84 2.71
N GLU A 193 21.50 -19.04 2.89
CA GLU A 193 22.09 -19.88 1.86
C GLU A 193 21.08 -20.23 0.76
N ASP A 194 19.78 -20.22 1.05
CA ASP A 194 18.71 -20.37 0.06
C ASP A 194 18.69 -19.23 -0.97
N TYR A 195 19.39 -18.11 -0.68
CA TYR A 195 19.48 -16.92 -1.51
C TYR A 195 20.90 -16.64 -2.03
N ASP A 196 21.86 -17.55 -1.87
CA ASP A 196 23.27 -17.29 -2.22
C ASP A 196 23.45 -16.84 -3.68
N GLU A 197 22.70 -17.42 -4.61
CA GLU A 197 22.74 -17.08 -6.04
C GLU A 197 21.80 -15.92 -6.40
N ASN A 198 21.06 -15.39 -5.43
CA ASN A 198 20.03 -14.38 -5.67
C ASN A 198 20.52 -12.96 -5.39
N THR A 199 19.94 -12.02 -6.15
CA THR A 199 20.02 -10.58 -5.96
C THR A 199 18.64 -10.05 -5.52
N ILE A 200 18.54 -8.74 -5.30
CA ILE A 200 17.24 -8.09 -5.09
C ILE A 200 16.24 -8.34 -6.23
N PHE A 201 16.70 -8.59 -7.46
CA PHE A 201 15.87 -8.75 -8.66
C PHE A 201 15.36 -10.18 -8.90
N ASP A 202 15.76 -11.16 -8.10
CA ASP A 202 15.31 -12.55 -8.29
C ASP A 202 15.18 -13.36 -6.99
N ILE A 203 15.37 -12.74 -5.82
CA ILE A 203 15.19 -13.38 -4.49
C ILE A 203 13.81 -14.03 -4.32
N HIS A 204 12.81 -13.62 -5.10
CA HIS A 204 11.49 -14.23 -5.10
C HIS A 204 10.89 -14.33 -6.51
N GLY A 205 10.95 -15.53 -7.11
CA GLY A 205 10.58 -15.74 -8.52
C GLY A 205 9.17 -15.33 -8.97
N MET A 206 8.18 -15.22 -8.07
CA MET A 206 6.83 -14.73 -8.42
C MET A 206 6.67 -13.20 -8.32
N TRP A 207 7.53 -12.54 -7.55
CA TRP A 207 7.28 -11.17 -7.09
C TRP A 207 8.43 -10.22 -7.37
N SER A 208 9.59 -10.70 -7.84
CA SER A 208 10.74 -9.83 -8.04
C SER A 208 10.55 -8.79 -9.16
N HIS A 209 9.62 -8.98 -10.10
CA HIS A 209 9.28 -7.98 -11.13
C HIS A 209 8.87 -6.63 -10.53
N VAL A 210 8.40 -6.63 -9.29
CA VAL A 210 7.90 -5.44 -8.59
C VAL A 210 9.01 -4.49 -8.14
N VAL A 211 10.27 -4.96 -8.17
CA VAL A 211 11.46 -4.20 -7.81
C VAL A 211 11.79 -3.20 -8.92
N ASN A 212 11.64 -3.60 -10.19
CA ASN A 212 12.19 -2.91 -11.35
C ASN A 212 11.24 -2.77 -12.55
N ASP A 213 10.00 -3.23 -12.49
CA ASP A 213 9.03 -2.98 -13.57
C ASP A 213 8.67 -1.49 -13.69
N LYS A 214 8.80 -0.72 -12.60
CA LYS A 214 8.45 0.72 -12.51
C LYS A 214 9.32 1.43 -11.46
N GLY A 215 9.37 2.76 -11.53
CA GLY A 215 10.00 3.62 -10.52
C GLY A 215 11.50 3.80 -10.73
N GLU A 216 12.24 4.09 -9.65
CA GLU A 216 13.66 4.45 -9.73
C GLU A 216 14.53 3.35 -10.37
N LEU A 217 14.14 2.08 -10.23
CA LEU A 217 14.86 0.93 -10.80
C LEU A 217 14.29 0.47 -12.15
N GLU A 218 13.42 1.25 -12.80
CA GLU A 218 12.86 0.88 -14.11
C GLU A 218 13.96 0.64 -15.15
N GLY A 219 14.00 -0.58 -15.68
CA GLY A 219 14.99 -1.00 -16.67
C GLY A 219 16.35 -1.43 -16.11
N VAL A 220 16.53 -1.43 -14.78
CA VAL A 220 17.69 -2.02 -14.11
C VAL A 220 17.40 -3.48 -13.75
N ASP A 221 18.32 -4.39 -14.03
CA ASP A 221 18.16 -5.82 -13.77
C ASP A 221 19.50 -6.50 -13.40
N ASN A 222 19.49 -7.83 -13.26
CA ASN A 222 20.68 -8.63 -12.98
C ASN A 222 21.85 -8.42 -13.97
N SER A 223 21.54 -8.10 -15.22
CA SER A 223 22.53 -7.89 -16.28
C SER A 223 23.08 -6.47 -16.33
N SER A 224 22.42 -5.53 -15.65
CA SER A 224 22.92 -4.17 -15.47
C SER A 224 24.20 -4.18 -14.66
N THR A 225 25.06 -3.20 -14.88
CA THR A 225 26.27 -3.00 -14.09
C THR A 225 25.93 -2.51 -12.68
N VAL A 226 26.81 -2.78 -11.72
CA VAL A 226 26.65 -2.23 -10.36
C VAL A 226 26.63 -0.70 -10.39
N GLN A 227 27.39 -0.07 -11.29
CA GLN A 227 27.32 1.39 -11.50
C GLN A 227 25.91 1.85 -11.88
N GLU A 228 25.31 1.27 -12.94
CA GLU A 228 23.96 1.63 -13.40
C GLU A 228 22.93 1.46 -12.27
N PHE A 229 23.06 0.41 -11.47
CA PHE A 229 22.18 0.15 -10.33
C PHE A 229 22.29 1.22 -9.24
N VAL A 230 23.49 1.58 -8.80
CA VAL A 230 23.63 2.61 -7.74
C VAL A 230 23.41 4.02 -8.26
N GLU A 231 23.66 4.30 -9.55
CA GLU A 231 23.29 5.56 -10.22
C GLU A 231 21.77 5.74 -10.27
N ALA A 232 21.01 4.67 -10.54
CA ALA A 232 19.55 4.68 -10.47
C ALA A 232 19.01 5.00 -9.06
N LEU A 233 19.83 4.77 -8.03
CA LEU A 233 19.53 5.09 -6.63
C LEU A 233 20.20 6.39 -6.15
N GLY A 234 20.66 7.23 -7.09
CA GLY A 234 21.13 8.60 -6.81
C GLY A 234 22.64 8.74 -6.59
N VAL A 235 23.45 7.69 -6.73
CA VAL A 235 24.92 7.82 -6.62
C VAL A 235 25.50 8.47 -7.87
N GLU A 236 26.21 9.58 -7.74
CA GLU A 236 26.88 10.22 -8.88
C GLU A 236 28.26 9.62 -9.16
N PHE A 237 28.61 9.42 -10.45
CA PHE A 237 29.95 9.02 -10.88
C PHE A 237 30.64 10.08 -11.75
N VAL A 238 31.94 10.29 -11.52
CA VAL A 238 32.82 11.10 -12.39
C VAL A 238 34.06 10.29 -12.73
N ASP A 239 34.36 10.16 -14.02
CA ASP A 239 35.48 9.36 -14.54
C ASP A 239 35.50 7.92 -13.99
N GLY A 240 34.31 7.32 -13.82
CA GLY A 240 34.14 5.95 -13.31
C GLY A 240 34.37 5.80 -11.81
N LYS A 241 34.29 6.88 -11.03
CA LYS A 241 34.41 6.85 -9.56
C LYS A 241 33.19 7.49 -8.89
N PRO A 242 32.66 6.89 -7.81
CA PRO A 242 31.57 7.48 -7.05
C PRO A 242 32.01 8.80 -6.40
N GLN A 243 31.11 9.77 -6.37
CA GLN A 243 31.34 11.09 -5.77
C GLN A 243 30.79 11.13 -4.36
N ALA A 244 31.55 11.73 -3.44
CA ALA A 244 31.12 11.89 -2.06
C ALA A 244 29.78 12.63 -1.98
N GLN A 245 28.82 12.04 -1.26
CA GLN A 245 27.48 12.57 -1.09
C GLN A 245 26.93 12.19 0.29
N GLU A 246 26.14 13.09 0.86
CA GLU A 246 25.35 12.81 2.06
C GLU A 246 24.31 11.72 1.77
N ALA A 247 23.71 11.15 2.82
CA ALA A 247 22.70 10.12 2.66
C ALA A 247 21.49 10.62 1.83
N GLU A 248 21.23 9.94 0.74
CA GLU A 248 20.02 10.05 -0.07
C GLU A 248 19.15 8.82 0.18
N TYR A 249 17.84 8.98 0.10
CA TYR A 249 16.91 7.88 0.31
C TYR A 249 15.63 8.09 -0.48
N GLY A 250 14.92 6.99 -0.70
CA GLY A 250 13.65 6.99 -1.40
C GLY A 250 12.94 5.66 -1.30
N TYR A 251 11.99 5.47 -2.21
CA TYR A 251 11.26 4.24 -2.36
C TYR A 251 11.34 3.79 -3.82
N PHE A 252 11.69 2.54 -4.06
CA PHE A 252 11.73 1.96 -5.40
C PHE A 252 10.42 1.24 -5.75
N GLY A 253 10.34 0.73 -6.99
CA GLY A 253 9.09 0.17 -7.52
C GLY A 253 8.02 1.26 -7.64
N LEU A 254 6.78 0.95 -7.23
CA LEU A 254 5.70 1.94 -7.22
C LEU A 254 5.71 2.89 -6.01
N GLY A 255 6.70 2.83 -5.12
CA GLY A 255 6.79 3.73 -3.96
C GLY A 255 6.24 3.13 -2.65
N GLY A 256 6.42 1.83 -2.43
CA GLY A 256 6.05 1.15 -1.17
C GLY A 256 4.55 1.25 -0.84
N TRP A 257 4.20 1.42 0.45
CA TRP A 257 2.80 1.57 0.85
C TRP A 257 2.16 2.84 0.25
N ASP A 258 2.88 3.94 0.12
CA ASP A 258 2.35 5.19 -0.46
C ASP A 258 1.94 4.98 -1.92
N GLY A 259 2.81 4.36 -2.70
CA GLY A 259 2.52 3.90 -4.06
C GLY A 259 1.24 3.08 -4.18
N ASN A 260 1.07 2.11 -3.30
CA ASN A 260 -0.13 1.27 -3.27
C ASN A 260 -1.39 2.10 -3.02
N TYR A 261 -1.36 3.02 -2.05
CA TYR A 261 -2.53 3.85 -1.78
C TYR A 261 -2.85 4.80 -2.93
N ARG A 262 -1.84 5.43 -3.54
CA ARG A 262 -2.03 6.24 -4.75
C ARG A 262 -2.64 5.46 -5.90
N ALA A 263 -2.23 4.22 -6.13
CA ALA A 263 -2.81 3.39 -7.17
C ALA A 263 -4.31 3.08 -6.93
N ILE A 264 -4.73 2.91 -5.66
CA ILE A 264 -6.15 2.76 -5.31
C ILE A 264 -6.89 4.06 -5.55
N GLU A 265 -6.32 5.18 -5.10
CA GLU A 265 -6.89 6.52 -5.29
C GLU A 265 -7.10 6.83 -6.78
N GLU A 266 -6.09 6.59 -7.62
CA GLU A 266 -6.16 6.76 -9.08
C GLU A 266 -7.19 5.84 -9.74
N TYR A 267 -7.30 4.59 -9.29
CA TYR A 267 -8.32 3.66 -9.78
C TYR A 267 -9.75 4.14 -9.47
N LEU A 268 -9.94 4.71 -8.27
CA LEU A 268 -11.24 5.16 -7.79
C LEU A 268 -11.76 6.39 -8.53
N VAL A 269 -10.88 7.32 -8.92
CA VAL A 269 -11.29 8.53 -9.64
C VAL A 269 -11.96 8.17 -10.97
N GLY A 270 -13.17 8.68 -11.18
CA GLY A 270 -14.01 8.45 -12.35
C GLY A 270 -14.89 7.19 -12.26
N GLN A 271 -14.80 6.41 -11.17
CA GLN A 271 -15.71 5.29 -10.93
C GLN A 271 -17.06 5.79 -10.39
N ASP A 272 -18.12 5.04 -10.70
CA ASP A 272 -19.44 5.24 -10.11
C ASP A 272 -19.49 4.55 -8.73
N ALA A 273 -19.59 5.34 -7.66
CA ALA A 273 -19.62 4.84 -6.29
C ALA A 273 -20.87 4.01 -5.97
N THR A 274 -21.95 4.17 -6.75
CA THR A 274 -23.18 3.38 -6.60
C THR A 274 -23.05 1.98 -7.19
N GLU A 275 -22.10 1.78 -8.11
CA GLU A 275 -21.78 0.47 -8.70
C GLU A 275 -20.58 -0.20 -8.00
N LEU A 276 -19.59 0.59 -7.58
CA LEU A 276 -18.39 0.10 -6.88
C LEU A 276 -18.60 0.13 -5.36
N THR A 277 -19.32 -0.86 -4.83
CA THR A 277 -19.62 -0.92 -3.39
C THR A 277 -18.54 -1.60 -2.54
N SER A 278 -17.48 -2.12 -3.17
CA SER A 278 -16.32 -2.66 -2.47
C SER A 278 -15.07 -2.63 -3.36
N LEU A 279 -13.91 -2.44 -2.74
CA LEU A 279 -12.61 -2.58 -3.41
C LEU A 279 -12.21 -4.06 -3.63
N VAL A 280 -12.97 -4.99 -3.06
CA VAL A 280 -12.79 -6.42 -3.18
C VAL A 280 -13.93 -7.03 -4.00
N ASP A 281 -13.57 -7.89 -4.94
CA ASP A 281 -14.55 -8.71 -5.66
C ASP A 281 -14.98 -9.90 -4.80
N TRP A 282 -15.98 -9.67 -3.95
CA TRP A 282 -16.59 -10.70 -3.10
C TRP A 282 -17.42 -11.74 -3.87
N SER A 283 -17.72 -11.48 -5.16
CA SER A 283 -18.39 -12.48 -6.00
C SER A 283 -17.51 -13.70 -6.28
N ASN A 284 -16.21 -13.60 -6.01
CA ASN A 284 -15.27 -14.71 -6.07
C ASN A 284 -15.51 -15.68 -4.90
N SER A 285 -16.02 -16.87 -5.23
CA SER A 285 -16.34 -17.93 -4.27
C SER A 285 -15.17 -18.39 -3.38
N ARG A 286 -13.93 -17.96 -3.66
CA ARG A 286 -12.78 -18.24 -2.78
C ARG A 286 -12.83 -17.46 -1.46
N TYR A 287 -13.56 -16.34 -1.39
CA TYR A 287 -13.68 -15.53 -0.15
C TYR A 287 -14.96 -15.77 0.62
N GLU A 288 -16.00 -16.30 -0.04
CA GLU A 288 -17.29 -16.59 0.58
C GLU A 288 -17.16 -17.37 1.91
N PRO A 289 -16.30 -18.41 2.04
CA PRO A 289 -16.15 -19.13 3.31
C PRO A 289 -15.46 -18.35 4.42
N ALA A 290 -14.87 -17.18 4.10
CA ALA A 290 -14.11 -16.37 5.04
C ALA A 290 -14.91 -15.21 5.63
N ILE A 291 -16.14 -15.00 5.18
CA ILE A 291 -17.07 -14.00 5.73
C ILE A 291 -18.05 -14.74 6.65
N ASN A 292 -18.18 -14.31 7.90
CA ASN A 292 -19.12 -14.90 8.86
C ASN A 292 -20.52 -14.22 8.80
N GLU A 293 -21.42 -14.64 9.70
CA GLU A 293 -22.80 -14.10 9.77
C GLU A 293 -22.88 -12.63 10.18
N ASP A 294 -21.82 -12.10 10.78
CA ASP A 294 -21.67 -10.70 11.19
C ASP A 294 -20.81 -9.90 10.19
N ASN A 295 -20.59 -10.43 8.97
CA ASN A 295 -19.74 -9.84 7.93
C ASN A 295 -18.27 -9.60 8.32
N GLU A 296 -17.73 -10.37 9.26
CA GLU A 296 -16.32 -10.30 9.61
C GLU A 296 -15.49 -11.21 8.68
N PHE A 297 -14.45 -10.65 8.07
CA PHE A 297 -13.58 -11.36 7.14
C PHE A 297 -12.32 -11.92 7.81
N GLY A 298 -12.12 -13.24 7.70
CA GLY A 298 -10.88 -13.92 8.10
C GLY A 298 -10.67 -14.08 9.60
N ALA A 299 -11.73 -13.96 10.41
CA ALA A 299 -11.71 -14.21 11.84
C ALA A 299 -11.50 -15.70 12.18
N ASP A 300 -12.07 -16.61 11.37
CA ASP A 300 -12.15 -18.05 11.67
C ASP A 300 -11.47 -18.97 10.65
N VAL A 301 -10.92 -18.43 9.56
CA VAL A 301 -10.22 -19.20 8.53
C VAL A 301 -8.99 -18.45 8.02
N PRO A 302 -7.92 -19.16 7.59
CA PRO A 302 -6.82 -18.53 6.87
C PRO A 302 -7.33 -17.90 5.57
N SER A 303 -7.50 -16.59 5.54
CA SER A 303 -7.82 -15.85 4.31
C SER A 303 -6.54 -15.61 3.50
N GLY A 304 -6.56 -16.02 2.22
CA GLY A 304 -5.46 -15.82 1.27
C GLY A 304 -5.42 -14.41 0.68
N ALA A 305 -4.48 -14.17 -0.24
CA ALA A 305 -4.42 -12.90 -0.99
C ALA A 305 -5.73 -12.66 -1.77
N THR A 306 -6.24 -11.43 -1.77
CA THR A 306 -7.52 -11.05 -2.38
C THR A 306 -7.31 -10.60 -3.85
N ARG A 307 -8.35 -10.64 -4.70
CA ARG A 307 -8.41 -10.25 -6.12
C ARG A 307 -9.30 -9.02 -6.11
N THR A 308 -8.75 -7.88 -6.54
CA THR A 308 -9.19 -6.58 -6.05
C THR A 308 -9.05 -5.48 -7.10
N ALA A 309 -9.47 -4.26 -6.74
CA ALA A 309 -9.20 -3.02 -7.49
C ALA A 309 -7.73 -2.84 -7.91
N GLN A 310 -6.80 -3.48 -7.20
CA GLN A 310 -5.41 -3.67 -7.61
C GLN A 310 -5.21 -5.08 -8.17
N ASP A 311 -4.49 -5.19 -9.30
CA ASP A 311 -3.85 -6.46 -9.66
C ASP A 311 -2.68 -6.66 -8.71
N SER A 312 -2.94 -7.36 -7.61
CA SER A 312 -1.95 -7.56 -6.56
C SER A 312 -0.67 -8.20 -7.06
N VAL A 313 -0.71 -8.86 -8.23
CA VAL A 313 0.45 -9.45 -8.93
C VAL A 313 1.24 -8.37 -9.65
N ASP A 314 0.59 -7.57 -10.49
CA ASP A 314 1.26 -6.66 -11.43
C ASP A 314 1.47 -5.22 -10.90
N THR A 315 0.89 -4.89 -9.74
CA THR A 315 0.90 -3.51 -9.20
C THR A 315 1.56 -3.37 -7.84
N ILE A 316 2.17 -4.43 -7.29
CA ILE A 316 2.57 -4.39 -5.88
C ILE A 316 4.02 -4.74 -5.69
N THR A 317 4.76 -3.79 -5.15
CA THR A 317 5.98 -3.87 -4.32
C THR A 317 5.90 -4.91 -3.18
N GLY A 318 5.60 -6.19 -3.46
CA GLY A 318 4.93 -7.23 -2.65
C GLY A 318 4.63 -7.00 -1.16
N ALA A 319 3.83 -5.97 -0.90
CA ALA A 319 2.82 -6.04 0.14
C ALA A 319 1.48 -6.38 -0.50
N THR A 320 0.95 -7.59 -0.27
CA THR A 320 -0.50 -7.75 -0.40
C THR A 320 -1.15 -6.66 0.45
N VAL A 321 -1.70 -5.61 -0.20
CA VAL A 321 -2.61 -4.70 0.51
C VAL A 321 -3.66 -5.62 1.07
N ARG A 322 -3.83 -5.61 2.40
CA ARG A 322 -4.86 -6.41 3.05
C ARG A 322 -6.17 -5.68 2.84
N MET A 323 -6.58 -5.67 1.58
CA MET A 323 -7.72 -4.95 1.01
C MET A 323 -9.02 -5.12 1.78
N SER A 324 -9.07 -6.09 2.71
CA SER A 324 -10.09 -6.16 3.73
C SER A 324 -10.23 -4.85 4.53
N ARG A 325 -9.18 -4.30 5.16
CA ARG A 325 -9.31 -3.07 5.97
C ARG A 325 -9.48 -1.80 5.12
N GLU A 326 -8.76 -1.72 3.98
CA GLU A 326 -8.92 -0.66 2.99
C GLU A 326 -10.37 -0.64 2.47
N SER A 327 -10.91 -1.81 2.08
CA SER A 327 -12.31 -1.93 1.65
C SER A 327 -13.29 -1.58 2.77
N THR A 328 -13.05 -1.97 4.02
CA THR A 328 -13.92 -1.57 5.14
C THR A 328 -13.99 -0.05 5.27
N SER A 329 -12.83 0.64 5.21
CA SER A 329 -12.81 2.10 5.28
C SER A 329 -13.47 2.77 4.07
N PHE A 330 -13.35 2.19 2.87
CA PHE A 330 -14.04 2.65 1.67
C PHE A 330 -15.56 2.44 1.77
N GLN A 331 -16.01 1.25 2.19
CA GLN A 331 -17.42 0.94 2.41
C GLN A 331 -18.06 1.88 3.43
N ARG A 332 -17.35 2.24 4.50
CA ARG A 332 -17.83 3.26 5.44
C ARG A 332 -17.91 4.65 4.82
N ALA A 333 -17.03 5.02 3.90
CA ALA A 333 -17.18 6.28 3.18
C ALA A 333 -18.48 6.26 2.32
N LEU A 334 -18.81 5.11 1.73
CA LEU A 334 -20.07 4.91 1.00
C LEU A 334 -21.31 4.90 1.91
N GLU A 335 -21.23 4.30 3.10
CA GLU A 335 -22.30 4.34 4.11
C GLU A 335 -22.58 5.78 4.54
N ASN A 336 -21.52 6.55 4.82
CA ASN A 336 -21.65 7.98 5.15
C ASN A 336 -22.21 8.82 3.98
N ALA A 337 -22.04 8.35 2.74
CA ALA A 337 -22.67 8.92 1.55
C ALA A 337 -24.13 8.51 1.36
N GLY A 338 -24.64 7.56 2.16
CA GLY A 338 -25.98 6.99 2.04
C GLY A 338 -26.14 6.05 0.84
N ILE A 339 -25.04 5.50 0.32
CA ILE A 339 -25.02 4.61 -0.85
C ILE A 339 -25.24 3.15 -0.44
N ILE A 340 -24.68 2.73 0.70
CA ILE A 340 -24.87 1.39 1.28
C ILE A 340 -25.32 1.51 2.73
N ASP A 341 -25.85 0.42 3.30
CA ASP A 341 -26.20 0.36 4.71
C ASP A 341 -25.04 -0.17 5.57
N GLU A 342 -25.00 0.16 6.86
CA GLU A 342 -24.01 -0.39 7.82
C GLU A 342 -23.98 -1.93 7.80
N SER A 343 -25.12 -2.59 7.54
CA SER A 343 -25.20 -4.04 7.44
C SER A 343 -24.51 -4.63 6.21
N ASP A 344 -24.16 -3.82 5.21
CA ASP A 344 -23.46 -4.25 4.01
C ASP A 344 -21.92 -4.18 4.18
N ILE A 345 -21.46 -3.59 5.28
CA ILE A 345 -20.04 -3.38 5.54
C ILE A 345 -19.38 -4.69 5.95
N ILE A 346 -18.33 -5.06 5.24
CA ILE A 346 -17.51 -6.23 5.57
C ILE A 346 -16.34 -5.76 6.43
N ILE A 347 -16.33 -6.18 7.69
CA ILE A 347 -15.28 -5.83 8.66
C ILE A 347 -14.04 -6.66 8.33
N GLY A 348 -13.05 -5.99 7.77
CA GLY A 348 -11.82 -6.60 7.31
C GLY A 348 -10.82 -6.85 8.42
N ARG A 349 -9.99 -7.88 8.22
CA ARG A 349 -8.79 -8.07 9.03
C ARG A 349 -7.84 -6.88 8.86
N PHE A 350 -7.39 -6.32 9.99
CA PHE A 350 -6.43 -5.22 10.03
C PHE A 350 -4.96 -5.67 9.93
#